data_AF-A0A386UDJ8-F1
#
_entry.id   AF-A0A386UDJ8-F1
#
_cell.length_a   1.000
_cell.length_b   1.000
_cell.length_c   1.000
_cell.angle_alpha   90.00
_cell.angle_beta   90.00
_cell.angle_gamma   90.00
#
_symmetry.space_group_name_H-M   'P 1'
#
loop_
_entity.id
_entity.type
_entity.pdbx_description
1 polymer ?
#
loop_
_entity_poly.entity_id
_entity_poly.type
_entity_poly.pdbx_seq_one_letter_code
_entity_poly.pdbx_strand_id
1 'polypeptide(L)' 'MAGVRLTEFNERVVLRFGAAYGSSVLVDHVLTGLGGRTAAQAIEEGIEPRDVWRALCADFDVPREQW' A
#
# COMPACT_ATOMS: atom_id res chain seq x y z
N MET A 1 -0.12 9.90 17.70
CA MET A 1 0.78 9.12 16.85
C MET A 1 0.70 9.72 15.46
N ALA A 2 1.82 10.09 14.83
CA ALA A 2 1.79 10.68 13.50
C ALA A 2 1.28 9.65 12.49
N GLY A 3 0.23 9.99 11.73
CA GLY A 3 -0.28 9.18 10.63
C GLY A 3 0.74 9.15 9.48
N VAL A 4 0.76 8.06 8.72
CA VAL A 4 1.57 7.97 7.49
C VAL A 4 0.92 8.88 6.46
N ARG A 5 1.68 9.86 5.95
CA ARG A 5 1.16 10.73 4.89
C ARG A 5 1.04 9.96 3.58
N LEU A 6 0.10 10.37 2.72
CA LEU A 6 -0.06 9.76 1.40
C LEU A 6 1.23 9.84 0.56
N THR A 7 2.00 10.92 0.67
CA THR A 7 3.31 11.03 0.01
C THR A 7 4.30 9.98 0.50
N GLU A 8 4.44 9.79 1.81
CA GLU A 8 5.34 8.78 2.38
C GLU A 8 4.92 7.36 2.00
N PHE A 9 3.62 7.10 1.91
CA PHE A 9 3.09 5.84 1.39
C PHE A 9 3.54 5.59 -0.05
N ASN A 10 3.36 6.58 -0.93
CA ASN A 10 3.77 6.47 -2.32
C ASN A 10 5.30 6.26 -2.44
N GLU A 11 6.10 6.95 -1.64
CA GLU A 11 7.55 6.76 -1.60
C GLU A 11 7.92 5.33 -1.21
N ARG A 12 7.28 4.75 -0.18
CA ARG A 12 7.51 3.35 0.21
C ARG A 12 7.18 2.37 -0.90
N VAL A 13 6.08 2.60 -1.61
CA VAL A 13 5.66 1.78 -2.75
C VAL A 13 6.70 1.85 -3.87
N VAL A 14 7.15 3.06 -4.22
CA VAL A 14 8.20 3.25 -5.24
C VAL A 14 9.53 2.63 -4.81
N LEU A 15 9.92 2.75 -3.55
CA LEU A 15 11.15 2.14 -3.04
C LEU A 15 11.12 0.61 -3.08
N ARG A 16 9.95 0.01 -2.81
CA ARG A 16 9.80 -1.44 -2.76
C ARG A 16 9.62 -2.08 -4.14
N PHE A 17 8.79 -1.46 -4.98
CA PHE A 17 8.32 -2.05 -6.23
C PHE A 17 8.87 -1.34 -7.47
N GLY A 18 9.53 -0.18 -7.32
CA GLY A 18 9.93 0.69 -8.41
C GLY A 18 8.78 1.60 -8.87
N ALA A 19 9.10 2.70 -9.56
CA ALA A 19 8.11 3.71 -9.94
C ALA A 19 7.04 3.19 -10.90
N ALA A 20 7.46 2.45 -11.94
CA ALA A 20 6.54 1.92 -12.96
C ALA A 20 5.65 0.81 -12.38
N TYR A 21 6.26 -0.24 -11.83
CA TYR A 21 5.51 -1.37 -11.30
C TYR A 21 4.73 -1.02 -10.02
N GLY A 22 5.28 -0.16 -9.16
CA GLY A 22 4.57 0.34 -7.98
C GLY A 22 3.29 1.08 -8.32
N SER A 23 3.27 1.88 -9.41
CA SER A 23 2.05 2.54 -9.87
C SER A 23 0.97 1.53 -10.29
N SER A 24 1.35 0.47 -11.02
CA SER A 24 0.42 -0.63 -11.35
C SER A 24 -0.06 -1.38 -10.11
N VAL A 25 0.81 -1.68 -9.15
CA VAL A 25 0.43 -2.35 -7.90
C VAL A 25 -0.67 -1.56 -7.17
N LEU A 26 -0.63 -0.23 -7.18
CA LEU A 26 -1.64 0.56 -6.49
C LEU A 26 -3.04 0.42 -7.08
N VAL A 27 -3.17 0.22 -8.39
CA VAL A 27 -4.44 0.25 -9.11
C VAL A 27 -4.91 -1.14 -9.56
N ASP A 28 -4.00 -2.08 -9.74
CA ASP A 28 -4.30 -3.41 -10.32
C ASP A 28 -4.27 -4.52 -9.26
N HIS A 29 -3.49 -4.36 -8.18
CA HIS A 29 -3.39 -5.39 -7.14
C HIS A 29 -4.54 -5.27 -6.14
N VAL A 30 -5.33 -6.33 -6.05
CA VAL A 30 -6.46 -6.45 -5.12
C VAL A 30 -5.96 -6.94 -3.76
N LEU A 31 -6.18 -6.13 -2.72
CA LEU A 31 -5.72 -6.40 -1.36
C LEU A 31 -6.68 -7.34 -0.64
N THR A 32 -6.18 -8.54 -0.33
CA THR A 32 -6.99 -9.57 0.36
C THR A 32 -7.42 -9.10 1.75
N GLY A 33 -6.51 -8.46 2.48
CA GLY A 33 -6.75 -7.92 3.81
C GLY A 33 -7.69 -6.72 3.87
N LEU A 34 -8.04 -6.12 2.73
CA LEU A 34 -8.97 -4.99 2.66
C LEU A 34 -10.26 -5.35 1.93
N GLY A 35 -10.66 -6.62 1.89
CA GLY A 35 -11.97 -7.01 1.38
C GLY A 35 -12.11 -6.87 -0.14
N GLY A 36 -11.01 -7.06 -0.87
CA GLY A 36 -11.05 -7.09 -2.34
C GLY A 36 -10.91 -5.72 -3.01
N ARG A 37 -10.44 -4.70 -2.28
CA ARG A 37 -10.14 -3.36 -2.82
C ARG A 37 -8.69 -3.26 -3.25
N THR A 38 -8.42 -2.44 -4.26
CA THR A 38 -7.05 -2.04 -4.61
C THR A 38 -6.54 -1.01 -3.61
N ALA A 39 -5.23 -0.77 -3.59
CA ALA A 39 -4.66 0.25 -2.71
C ALA A 39 -5.22 1.64 -3.01
N ALA A 40 -5.38 1.99 -4.29
CA ALA A 40 -5.99 3.24 -4.72
C ALA A 40 -7.43 3.37 -4.22
N GLN A 41 -8.26 2.35 -4.41
CA GLN A 41 -9.65 2.33 -3.93
C GLN A 41 -9.72 2.50 -2.40
N ALA A 42 -8.87 1.76 -1.68
CA ALA A 42 -8.83 1.84 -0.23
C ALA A 42 -8.51 3.26 0.27
N ILE A 43 -7.54 3.94 -0.37
CA ILE A 43 -7.20 5.33 -0.05
C ILE A 43 -8.36 6.27 -0.38
N GLU A 44 -9.02 6.10 -1.53
CA GLU A 44 -10.17 6.91 -1.93
C GLU A 44 -11.37 6.75 -0.98
N GLU A 45 -11.56 5.54 -0.44
CA GLU A 45 -12.57 5.24 0.59
C GLU A 45 -12.17 5.74 2.00
N GLY A 46 -11.00 6.37 2.15
CA GLY A 46 -10.54 6.96 3.40
C GLY A 46 -9.84 5.98 4.34
N ILE A 47 -9.39 4.82 3.87
CA ILE A 47 -8.54 3.92 4.65
C ILE A 47 -7.18 4.59 4.84
N GLU A 48 -6.67 4.54 6.07
CA GLU A 48 -5.38 5.11 6.42
C GLU A 48 -4.25 4.52 5.57
N PRO A 49 -3.35 5.34 4.99
CA PRO A 49 -2.25 4.86 4.15
C PRO A 49 -1.34 3.83 4.83
N ARG A 50 -1.22 3.92 6.15
CA ARG A 50 -0.49 2.93 6.95
C ARG A 50 -1.10 1.53 6.87
N ASP A 51 -2.42 1.44 6.91
CA ASP A 51 -3.10 0.15 6.88
C ASP A 51 -3.13 -0.42 5.47
N VAL A 52 -3.22 0.44 4.46
CA VAL A 52 -3.02 0.05 3.05
C VAL A 52 -1.61 -0.48 2.82
N TRP A 53 -0.58 0.19 3.35
CA TRP A 53 0.80 -0.30 3.29
C TRP A 53 0.97 -1.67 3.94
N ARG A 54 0.39 -1.88 5.12
CA ARG A 54 0.45 -3.17 5.82
C ARG A 54 -0.23 -4.28 5.03
N ALA A 55 -1.35 -4.00 4.39
CA ALA A 55 -2.04 -4.96 3.53
C ALA A 55 -1.17 -5.33 2.32
N LEU A 56 -0.54 -4.34 1.67
CA LEU A 56 0.43 -4.61 0.59
C LEU A 56 1.60 -5.45 1.10
N CYS A 57 2.19 -5.09 2.24
CA CYS A 57 3.28 -5.86 2.82
C CYS A 57 2.90 -7.31 3.13
N ALA A 58 1.67 -7.54 3.59
CA ALA A 58 1.16 -8.89 3.84
C ALA A 58 0.99 -9.68 2.53
N ASP A 59 0.37 -9.10 1.51
CA ASP A 59 0.10 -9.77 0.23
C ASP A 59 1.37 -10.05 -0.59
N PHE A 60 2.41 -9.23 -0.44
CA PHE A 60 3.71 -9.39 -1.13
C PHE A 60 4.80 -10.03 -0.25
N ASP A 61 4.42 -10.66 0.86
CA ASP A 61 5.33 -11.35 1.80
C ASP A 61 6.55 -10.49 2.21
N VAL A 62 6.32 -9.18 2.41
CA VAL A 62 7.36 -8.25 2.86
C VAL A 62 7.70 -8.58 4.32
N PRO A 63 9.00 -8.71 4.69
CA PRO A 63 9.39 -8.98 6.07
C PRO A 63 8.84 -7.96 7.05
N ARG A 64 8.33 -8.42 8.20
CA ARG A 64 7.68 -7.60 9.25
C ARG A 64 8.53 -6.44 9.77
N GLU A 65 9.85 -6.57 9.69
CA GLU A 65 10.81 -5.52 10.05
C GLU A 65 10.79 -4.30 9.10
N GLN A 66 10.15 -4.43 7.92
CA GLN A 66 10.11 -3.40 6.86
C GLN A 66 8.72 -2.77 6.69
N TRP A 67 7.79 -2.99 7.65
CA TRP A 67 6.42 -2.47 7.60
C TRP A 67 6.33 -1.03 8.13
#